data_AF-A0A518ILG4-F1
#
_entry.id   AF-A0A518ILG4-F1
#
_cell.length_a   1.000
_cell.length_b   1.000
_cell.length_c   1.000
_cell.angle_alpha   90.00
_cell.angle_beta   90.00
_cell.angle_gamma   90.00
#
_symmetry.space_group_name_H-M   'P 1'
#
loop_
_entity.id
_entity.type
_entity.pdbx_description
1 polymer ?
#
loop_
_entity_poly.entity_id
_entity_poly.type
_entity_poly.pdbx_seq_one_letter_code
_entity_poly.pdbx_strand_id
1 'polypeptide(L)'
;MLSQFKLIDATLHRTETETRMPFRFGIAVMTAAPHVFLQCRYEIDGRVVTGIAADGLLPKWFDKSPEKEAAQEIDEMLLVIRRAVGFAREVSAASVFEFWQQVYQAQVKWAAEEGLPSLLAQFGVSMVERTLLDALAQAEGCTLATLLRENRVGLDLAAIHPELAGHTPGEFLPVQPLSKIIARHTVGLSDPLTAADLTPENRIDDGLPQTLEDCIRCYGLYHFKLKVQGDVARDLERLRAVARVITHHCGTRFGFTLDGNEQYREFPRFVELWDRIQADPLLKEFFKQLIFIEQPLYRDVALDPAIANIADWENGPPVIIDESDAELGALAQALKLGYAGTSHKNCKGIMKAAAHRCLINYLNATEHTSRYQMSGEDLVNIGPVALLQDLAAQAALGNTSVERNGHHYFRGLSPFPQEISQRMLQQHGDLYTAMDDGFARVNITGGELNLASINAAPFGVGVEIPMDGFQELSL
;
A
#
# COMPACT_ATOMS: atom_id res chain seq x y z
N MET A 1 -5.57 -33.89 13.48
CA MET A 1 -4.80 -33.01 14.37
C MET A 1 -4.97 -31.62 13.81
N LEU A 2 -5.41 -30.65 14.60
CA LEU A 2 -5.46 -29.25 14.15
C LEU A 2 -4.02 -28.79 13.92
N SER A 3 -3.78 -28.11 12.79
CA SER A 3 -2.48 -27.56 12.47
C SER A 3 -2.05 -26.57 13.55
N GLN A 4 -0.90 -26.78 14.15
CA GLN A 4 -0.37 -25.87 15.17
C GLN A 4 0.60 -24.91 14.52
N PHE A 5 0.36 -23.61 14.67
CA PHE A 5 1.21 -22.52 14.18
C PHE A 5 2.04 -21.98 15.33
N LYS A 6 3.37 -22.05 15.19
CA LYS A 6 4.30 -21.58 16.22
C LYS A 6 5.54 -20.94 15.59
N LEU A 7 5.92 -19.76 16.07
CA LEU A 7 7.19 -19.13 15.69
C LEU A 7 8.37 -19.82 16.41
N ILE A 8 9.35 -20.28 15.65
CA ILE A 8 10.55 -20.98 16.15
C ILE A 8 11.73 -20.02 16.23
N ASP A 9 11.92 -19.23 15.18
CA ASP A 9 13.06 -18.32 15.06
C ASP A 9 12.71 -17.14 14.14
N ALA A 10 13.41 -16.03 14.31
CA ALA A 10 13.23 -14.85 13.47
C ALA A 10 14.55 -14.08 13.34
N THR A 11 14.81 -13.53 12.15
CA THR A 11 15.93 -12.63 11.87
C THR A 11 15.41 -11.36 11.17
N LEU A 12 16.03 -10.22 11.48
CA LEU A 12 15.70 -8.93 10.89
C LEU A 12 16.94 -8.36 10.24
N HIS A 13 16.88 -8.06 8.95
CA HIS A 13 17.99 -7.52 8.17
C HIS A 13 17.64 -6.14 7.64
N ARG A 14 18.66 -5.29 7.47
CA ARG A 14 18.51 -3.91 7.00
C ARG A 14 19.51 -3.59 5.90
N THR A 15 19.07 -2.77 4.95
CA THR A 15 19.93 -2.08 3.99
C THR A 15 19.49 -0.63 3.86
N GLU A 16 20.41 0.27 3.55
CA GLU A 16 20.05 1.64 3.22
C GLU A 16 19.65 1.72 1.75
N THR A 17 18.59 2.46 1.44
CA THR A 17 18.18 2.72 0.06
C THR A 17 18.02 4.22 -0.17
N GLU A 18 18.46 4.67 -1.34
CA GLU A 18 18.38 6.06 -1.77
C GLU A 18 17.44 6.18 -2.95
N THR A 19 16.66 7.26 -2.96
CA THR A 19 15.83 7.60 -4.11
C THR A 19 16.68 8.23 -5.19
N ARG A 20 16.39 7.96 -6.47
CA ARG A 20 17.02 8.67 -7.59
C ARG A 20 16.67 10.16 -7.64
N MET A 21 15.55 10.55 -7.02
CA MET A 21 15.10 11.93 -6.91
C MET A 21 14.21 12.13 -5.68
N PRO A 22 14.14 13.36 -5.12
CA PRO A 22 13.32 13.62 -3.94
C PRO A 22 11.84 13.33 -4.20
N PHE A 23 11.22 12.54 -3.32
CA PHE A 23 9.77 12.33 -3.31
C PHE A 23 9.11 13.23 -2.27
N ARG A 24 8.32 14.22 -2.72
CA ARG A 24 7.55 15.08 -1.83
C ARG A 24 6.09 14.62 -1.70
N PHE A 25 5.71 14.24 -0.49
CA PHE A 25 4.34 13.87 -0.11
C PHE A 25 3.93 14.58 1.18
N GLY A 26 2.76 15.24 1.15
CA GLY A 26 2.33 16.09 2.25
C GLY A 26 3.43 17.09 2.68
N ILE A 27 3.82 17.00 3.95
CA ILE A 27 4.87 17.85 4.55
C ILE A 27 6.29 17.30 4.44
N ALA A 28 6.46 16.07 3.95
CA ALA A 28 7.75 15.37 3.94
C ALA A 28 8.39 15.37 2.56
N VAL A 29 9.73 15.35 2.55
CA VAL A 29 10.55 15.08 1.37
C VAL A 29 11.45 13.91 1.69
N MET A 30 11.27 12.81 0.97
CA MET A 30 12.09 11.61 1.12
C MET A 30 13.18 11.59 0.06
N THR A 31 14.42 11.42 0.51
CA THR A 31 15.59 11.19 -0.35
C THR A 31 16.24 9.83 -0.11
N ALA A 32 15.90 9.18 1.01
CA ALA A 32 16.34 7.85 1.40
C ALA A 32 15.30 7.22 2.32
N ALA A 33 15.25 5.89 2.31
CA ALA A 33 14.45 5.10 3.24
C ALA A 33 15.22 3.82 3.58
N PRO A 34 15.55 3.54 4.83
CA PRO A 34 16.07 2.22 5.19
C PRO A 34 15.06 1.15 4.78
N HIS A 35 15.54 0.02 4.27
CA HIS A 35 14.69 -1.10 3.87
C HIS A 35 15.01 -2.30 4.75
N VAL A 36 13.98 -2.99 5.25
CA VAL A 36 14.14 -4.12 6.16
C VAL A 36 13.53 -5.40 5.61
N PHE A 37 14.15 -6.53 5.93
CA PHE A 37 13.65 -7.87 5.66
C PHE A 37 13.45 -8.61 6.98
N LEU A 38 12.23 -9.05 7.26
CA LEU A 38 11.93 -9.96 8.37
C LEU A 38 11.81 -11.37 7.80
N GLN A 39 12.60 -12.31 8.32
CA GLN A 39 12.44 -13.73 8.07
C GLN A 39 11.99 -14.40 9.36
N CYS A 40 10.91 -15.19 9.28
CA CYS A 40 10.40 -15.96 10.42
C CYS A 40 10.29 -17.43 10.04
N ARG A 41 10.75 -18.31 10.93
CA ARG A 41 10.64 -19.76 10.80
C ARG A 41 9.50 -20.26 11.66
N TYR A 42 8.51 -20.88 11.03
CA TYR A 42 7.34 -21.41 11.71
C TYR A 42 7.34 -22.92 11.70
N GLU A 43 6.90 -23.53 12.79
CA GLU A 43 6.41 -24.90 12.78
C GLU A 43 4.95 -24.88 12.31
N ILE A 44 4.67 -25.59 11.22
CA ILE A 44 3.35 -25.77 10.60
C ILE A 44 3.21 -27.25 10.29
N ASP A 45 2.25 -27.93 10.91
CA ASP A 45 2.02 -29.38 10.74
C ASP A 45 3.29 -30.24 10.94
N GLY A 46 4.12 -29.86 11.92
CA GLY A 46 5.38 -30.55 12.23
C GLY A 46 6.50 -30.32 11.21
N ARG A 47 6.31 -29.43 10.24
CA ARG A 47 7.35 -28.98 9.30
C ARG A 47 7.81 -27.58 9.68
N VAL A 48 9.11 -27.32 9.54
CA VAL A 48 9.66 -25.97 9.70
C VAL A 48 9.71 -25.31 8.34
N VAL A 49 9.01 -24.19 8.19
CA VAL A 49 8.93 -23.40 6.95
C VAL A 49 9.31 -21.95 7.24
N THR A 50 10.11 -21.36 6.37
CA THR A 50 10.54 -19.95 6.49
C THR A 50 9.66 -19.09 5.61
N GLY A 51 9.08 -18.03 6.18
CA GLY A 51 8.44 -16.97 5.42
C GLY A 51 9.18 -15.66 5.54
N ILE A 52 9.01 -14.79 4.54
CA ILE A 52 9.67 -13.48 4.46
C ILE A 52 8.66 -12.35 4.32
N ALA A 53 9.01 -11.17 4.83
CA ALA A 53 8.33 -9.90 4.56
C ALA A 53 9.39 -8.80 4.46
N ALA A 54 9.10 -7.75 3.70
CA ALA A 54 9.97 -6.57 3.63
C ALA A 54 9.15 -5.30 3.49
N ASP A 55 9.73 -4.18 3.89
CA ASP A 55 9.21 -2.83 3.65
C ASP A 55 10.30 -1.77 3.81
N GLY A 56 10.07 -0.61 3.19
CA GLY A 56 10.79 0.61 3.52
C GLY A 56 10.30 1.20 4.86
N LEU A 57 11.23 1.66 5.68
CA LEU A 57 10.95 2.42 6.89
C LEU A 57 10.78 3.88 6.48
N LEU A 58 9.54 4.35 6.49
CA LEU A 58 9.13 5.64 5.91
C LEU A 58 8.70 6.64 6.98
N PRO A 59 9.60 7.53 7.42
CA PRO A 59 9.30 8.60 8.35
C PRO A 59 8.16 9.49 7.84
N LYS A 60 7.44 10.15 8.74
CA LYS A 60 6.35 11.09 8.43
C LYS A 60 5.11 10.48 7.77
N TRP A 61 5.06 9.15 7.67
CA TRP A 61 3.87 8.43 7.20
C TRP A 61 3.09 7.75 8.32
N PHE A 62 3.75 6.92 9.14
CA PHE A 62 3.09 6.22 10.26
C PHE A 62 2.74 7.15 11.42
N ASP A 63 3.58 8.15 11.65
CA ASP A 63 3.41 9.23 12.60
C ASP A 63 3.55 10.56 11.85
N LYS A 64 2.75 11.56 12.20
CA LYS A 64 2.78 12.91 11.61
C LYS A 64 3.16 13.99 12.62
N SER A 65 3.63 13.60 13.80
CA SER A 65 4.23 14.50 14.78
C SER A 65 5.34 15.36 14.14
N PRO A 66 5.14 16.68 14.02
CA PRO A 66 6.12 17.57 13.38
C PRO A 66 7.42 17.71 14.19
N GLU A 67 7.37 17.46 15.50
CA GLU A 67 8.49 17.56 16.43
C GLU A 67 9.43 16.35 16.43
N LYS A 68 8.99 15.20 15.89
CA LYS A 68 9.82 14.00 15.84
C LYS A 68 10.84 14.11 14.73
N GLU A 69 12.07 13.66 14.96
CA GLU A 69 13.07 13.54 13.90
C GLU A 69 12.89 12.23 13.12
N ALA A 70 13.28 12.21 11.85
CA ALA A 70 13.12 11.03 11.00
C ALA A 70 13.81 9.78 11.57
N ALA A 71 14.97 9.94 12.21
CA ALA A 71 15.69 8.85 12.86
C ALA A 71 14.90 8.23 14.03
N GLN A 72 14.20 9.07 14.81
CA GLN A 72 13.36 8.59 15.90
C GLN A 72 12.19 7.75 15.35
N GLU A 73 11.55 8.19 14.28
CA GLU A 73 10.44 7.43 13.66
C GLU A 73 10.93 6.08 13.10
N ILE A 74 12.15 6.03 12.56
CA ILE A 74 12.81 4.77 12.15
C ILE A 74 13.02 3.84 13.34
N ASP A 75 13.49 4.36 14.46
CA ASP A 75 13.68 3.56 15.68
C ASP A 75 12.34 3.05 16.23
N GLU A 76 11.28 3.85 16.17
CA GLU A 76 9.93 3.45 16.57
C GLU A 76 9.35 2.38 15.62
N MET A 77 9.57 2.48 14.30
CA MET A 77 9.22 1.44 13.33
C MET A 77 9.95 0.12 13.60
N LEU A 78 11.23 0.16 13.94
CA LEU A 78 11.99 -1.03 14.33
C LEU A 78 11.49 -1.60 15.67
N LEU A 79 11.13 -0.73 16.62
CA LEU A 79 10.57 -1.12 17.92
C LEU A 79 9.27 -1.92 17.75
N VAL A 80 8.31 -1.43 16.96
CA VAL A 80 7.03 -2.13 16.76
C VAL A 80 7.20 -3.48 16.07
N ILE A 81 8.17 -3.62 15.15
CA ILE A 81 8.52 -4.92 14.53
C ILE A 81 9.05 -5.89 15.59
N ARG A 82 10.03 -5.46 16.40
CA ARG A 82 10.60 -6.30 17.47
C ARG A 82 9.53 -6.76 18.47
N ARG A 83 8.63 -5.86 18.85
CA ARG A 83 7.55 -6.17 19.79
C ARG A 83 6.55 -7.16 19.20
N ALA A 84 6.16 -7.00 17.94
CA ALA A 84 5.29 -7.95 17.26
C ALA A 84 5.93 -9.35 17.17
N VAL A 85 7.23 -9.44 16.86
CA VAL A 85 7.99 -10.69 16.90
C VAL A 85 8.03 -11.29 18.31
N GLY A 86 8.25 -10.46 19.33
CA GLY A 86 8.21 -10.87 20.74
C GLY A 86 6.89 -11.51 21.12
N PHE A 87 5.76 -10.86 20.81
CA PHE A 87 4.44 -11.44 21.04
C PHE A 87 4.20 -12.72 20.23
N ALA A 88 4.66 -12.76 18.98
CA ALA A 88 4.55 -13.93 18.13
C ALA A 88 5.30 -15.16 18.68
N ARG A 89 6.40 -14.98 19.43
CA ARG A 89 7.12 -16.07 20.13
C ARG A 89 6.31 -16.69 21.27
N GLU A 90 5.35 -15.93 21.83
CA GLU A 90 4.50 -16.37 22.94
C GLU A 90 3.21 -17.05 22.45
N VAL A 91 2.91 -16.97 21.15
CA VAL A 91 1.68 -17.49 20.56
C VAL A 91 1.87 -18.90 20.02
N SER A 92 0.86 -19.74 20.27
CA SER A 92 0.64 -21.01 19.61
C SER A 92 -0.85 -21.13 19.31
N ALA A 93 -1.21 -21.29 18.05
CA ALA A 93 -2.61 -21.23 17.62
C ALA A 93 -2.97 -22.37 16.67
N ALA A 94 -4.27 -22.66 16.53
CA ALA A 94 -4.78 -23.69 15.63
C ALA A 94 -5.02 -23.18 14.19
N SER A 95 -4.94 -21.86 13.97
CA SER A 95 -5.07 -21.22 12.66
C SER A 95 -4.19 -19.98 12.55
N VAL A 96 -3.91 -19.54 11.32
CA VAL A 96 -3.21 -18.27 11.06
C VAL A 96 -3.99 -17.08 11.61
N PHE A 97 -5.31 -17.07 11.46
CA PHE A 97 -6.14 -15.98 11.96
C PHE A 97 -6.11 -15.87 13.48
N GLU A 98 -6.23 -16.99 14.20
CA GLU A 98 -6.11 -17.00 15.66
C GLU A 98 -4.71 -16.54 16.11
N PHE A 99 -3.64 -16.99 15.41
CA PHE A 99 -2.27 -16.53 15.67
C PHE A 99 -2.18 -15.00 15.54
N TRP A 100 -2.61 -14.48 14.37
CA TRP A 100 -2.60 -13.07 14.05
C TRP A 100 -3.42 -12.26 15.07
N GLN A 101 -4.59 -12.74 15.47
CA GLN A 101 -5.48 -12.05 16.39
C GLN A 101 -4.84 -11.89 17.78
N GLN A 102 -4.16 -12.92 18.29
CA GLN A 102 -3.44 -12.85 19.57
C GLN A 102 -2.28 -11.85 19.51
N VAL A 103 -1.48 -11.87 18.43
CA VAL A 103 -0.40 -10.89 18.22
C VAL A 103 -0.95 -9.47 18.10
N TYR A 104 -2.02 -9.28 17.32
CA TYR A 104 -2.68 -7.99 17.13
C TYR A 104 -3.17 -7.42 18.47
N GLN A 105 -3.88 -8.21 19.27
CA GLN A 105 -4.42 -7.77 20.56
C GLN A 105 -3.31 -7.39 21.54
N ALA A 106 -2.24 -8.20 21.62
CA ALA A 106 -1.09 -7.90 22.47
C ALA A 106 -0.37 -6.62 22.03
N GLN A 107 -0.15 -6.46 20.73
CA GLN A 107 0.51 -5.29 20.15
C GLN A 107 -0.29 -4.01 20.37
N VAL A 108 -1.59 -4.01 20.06
CA VAL A 108 -2.43 -2.81 20.22
C VAL A 108 -2.53 -2.40 21.68
N LYS A 109 -2.67 -3.36 22.60
CA LYS A 109 -2.67 -3.07 24.03
C LYS A 109 -1.35 -2.42 24.47
N TRP A 110 -0.22 -3.02 24.11
CA TRP A 110 1.10 -2.49 24.45
C TRP A 110 1.33 -1.10 23.83
N ALA A 111 0.99 -0.91 22.56
CA ALA A 111 1.16 0.38 21.88
C ALA A 111 0.32 1.49 22.53
N ALA A 112 -0.90 1.18 22.97
CA ALA A 112 -1.73 2.13 23.71
C ALA A 112 -1.12 2.51 25.06
N GLU A 113 -0.50 1.56 25.77
CA GLU A 113 0.21 1.81 27.04
C GLU A 113 1.46 2.70 26.82
N GLU A 114 2.16 2.53 25.69
CA GLU A 114 3.34 3.34 25.31
C GLU A 114 2.99 4.67 24.62
N GLY A 115 1.70 4.92 24.31
CA GLY A 115 1.27 6.11 23.57
C GLY A 115 1.72 6.13 22.10
N LEU A 116 1.94 4.98 21.47
CA LEU A 116 2.30 4.86 20.06
C LEU A 116 1.04 4.90 19.16
N PRO A 117 1.10 5.53 17.97
CA PRO A 117 -0.03 5.55 17.04
C PRO A 117 -0.47 4.14 16.61
N SER A 118 -1.79 3.90 16.51
CA SER A 118 -2.35 2.61 16.09
C SER A 118 -1.81 2.16 14.72
N LEU A 119 -1.69 3.08 13.75
CA LEU A 119 -1.16 2.76 12.41
C LEU A 119 0.29 2.24 12.48
N LEU A 120 1.12 2.86 13.33
CA LEU A 120 2.49 2.42 13.57
C LEU A 120 2.51 1.05 14.27
N ALA A 121 1.65 0.83 15.27
CA ALA A 121 1.56 -0.46 15.94
C ALA A 121 1.20 -1.60 14.97
N GLN A 122 0.25 -1.35 14.05
CA GLN A 122 -0.16 -2.31 13.02
C GLN A 122 0.96 -2.64 12.04
N PHE A 123 1.89 -1.73 11.77
CA PHE A 123 3.04 -2.00 10.91
C PHE A 123 3.83 -3.22 11.39
N GLY A 124 4.14 -3.28 12.69
CA GLY A 124 4.82 -4.43 13.29
C GLY A 124 4.03 -5.74 13.12
N VAL A 125 2.71 -5.70 13.36
CA VAL A 125 1.83 -6.87 13.16
C VAL A 125 1.85 -7.32 11.70
N SER A 126 1.78 -6.39 10.75
CA SER A 126 1.75 -6.69 9.32
C SER A 126 3.03 -7.37 8.82
N MET A 127 4.19 -7.09 9.44
CA MET A 127 5.45 -7.77 9.10
C MET A 127 5.38 -9.25 9.50
N VAL A 128 4.94 -9.55 10.72
CA VAL A 128 4.78 -10.94 11.21
C VAL A 128 3.66 -11.67 10.47
N GLU A 129 2.56 -10.98 10.18
CA GLU A 129 1.45 -11.52 9.41
C GLU A 129 1.92 -11.98 8.03
N ARG A 130 2.67 -11.13 7.32
CA ARG A 130 3.13 -11.46 5.97
C ARG A 130 4.14 -12.59 5.93
N THR A 131 5.05 -12.68 6.90
CA THR A 131 5.96 -13.83 7.00
C THR A 131 5.17 -15.11 7.28
N LEU A 132 4.12 -15.07 8.12
CA LEU A 132 3.29 -16.23 8.40
C LEU A 132 2.47 -16.68 7.17
N LEU A 133 1.89 -15.73 6.42
CA LEU A 133 1.17 -16.03 5.18
C LEU A 133 2.09 -16.61 4.10
N ASP A 134 3.30 -16.06 3.98
CA ASP A 134 4.29 -16.55 3.02
C ASP A 134 4.72 -17.98 3.37
N ALA A 135 5.01 -18.24 4.66
CA ALA A 135 5.34 -19.58 5.14
C ALA A 135 4.19 -20.58 4.92
N LEU A 136 2.93 -20.19 5.17
CA LEU A 136 1.78 -21.05 4.91
C LEU A 136 1.60 -21.34 3.41
N ALA A 137 1.71 -20.32 2.56
CA ALA A 137 1.61 -20.47 1.11
C ALA A 137 2.67 -21.44 0.58
N GLN A 138 3.91 -21.35 1.09
CA GLN A 138 4.98 -22.28 0.77
C GLN A 138 4.71 -23.69 1.30
N ALA A 139 4.25 -23.83 2.55
CA ALA A 139 3.97 -25.12 3.18
C ALA A 139 2.89 -25.92 2.42
N GLU A 140 1.87 -25.22 1.93
CA GLU A 140 0.75 -25.81 1.20
C GLU A 140 0.94 -25.86 -0.32
N GLY A 141 2.00 -25.23 -0.85
CA GLY A 141 2.23 -25.11 -2.29
C GLY A 141 1.10 -24.37 -3.01
N CYS A 142 0.60 -23.28 -2.43
CA CYS A 142 -0.50 -22.49 -3.00
C CYS A 142 -0.23 -20.98 -2.98
N THR A 143 -1.21 -20.19 -3.43
CA THR A 143 -1.09 -18.74 -3.62
C THR A 143 -1.79 -18.01 -2.49
N LEU A 144 -1.49 -16.71 -2.29
CA LEU A 144 -2.25 -15.90 -1.34
C LEU A 144 -3.75 -15.87 -1.67
N ALA A 145 -4.11 -15.78 -2.96
CA ALA A 145 -5.50 -15.78 -3.39
C ALA A 145 -6.22 -17.07 -2.97
N THR A 146 -5.55 -18.22 -3.09
CA THR A 146 -6.05 -19.51 -2.60
C THR A 146 -6.22 -19.50 -1.08
N LEU A 147 -5.20 -19.07 -0.34
CA LEU A 147 -5.24 -19.00 1.13
C LEU A 147 -6.43 -18.19 1.65
N LEU A 148 -6.67 -17.02 1.05
CA LEU A 148 -7.76 -16.12 1.46
C LEU A 148 -9.12 -16.65 0.99
N ARG A 149 -9.27 -16.97 -0.30
CA ARG A 149 -10.57 -17.35 -0.89
C ARG A 149 -11.10 -18.66 -0.32
N GLU A 150 -10.26 -19.68 -0.18
CA GLU A 150 -10.63 -20.97 0.40
C GLU A 150 -10.63 -20.95 1.93
N ASN A 151 -10.35 -19.79 2.53
CA ASN A 151 -10.27 -19.56 3.97
C ASN A 151 -9.32 -20.50 4.72
N ARG A 152 -8.20 -20.87 4.09
CA ARG A 152 -7.18 -21.74 4.71
C ARG A 152 -6.47 -21.08 5.89
N VAL A 153 -6.49 -19.75 5.92
CA VAL A 153 -6.02 -18.96 7.07
C VAL A 153 -6.94 -19.02 8.29
N GLY A 154 -8.19 -19.51 8.14
CA GLY A 154 -9.17 -19.55 9.21
C GLY A 154 -9.74 -18.18 9.58
N LEU A 155 -9.83 -17.25 8.63
CA LEU A 155 -10.37 -15.90 8.83
C LEU A 155 -11.82 -15.98 9.29
N ASP A 156 -12.06 -15.55 10.53
CA ASP A 156 -13.40 -15.30 11.07
C ASP A 156 -13.80 -13.86 10.72
N LEU A 157 -14.62 -13.73 9.68
CA LEU A 157 -15.12 -12.42 9.24
C LEU A 157 -15.96 -11.73 10.34
N ALA A 158 -16.70 -12.50 11.14
CA ALA A 158 -17.59 -11.96 12.17
C ALA A 158 -16.82 -11.36 13.35
N ALA A 159 -15.58 -11.84 13.59
CA ALA A 159 -14.69 -11.27 14.60
C ALA A 159 -14.20 -9.84 14.26
N ILE A 160 -14.27 -9.43 12.99
CA ILE A 160 -13.93 -8.08 12.54
C ILE A 160 -15.20 -7.28 12.18
N HIS A 161 -16.14 -7.92 11.48
CA HIS A 161 -17.41 -7.35 11.03
C HIS A 161 -18.58 -8.27 11.41
N PRO A 162 -19.28 -8.00 12.53
CA PRO A 162 -20.39 -8.81 12.98
C PRO A 162 -21.48 -9.04 11.92
N GLU A 163 -21.65 -8.12 10.97
CA GLU A 163 -22.56 -8.19 9.83
C GLU A 163 -22.28 -9.39 8.90
N LEU A 164 -21.06 -9.94 8.93
CA LEU A 164 -20.62 -11.07 8.12
C LEU A 164 -20.74 -12.43 8.85
N ALA A 165 -21.49 -12.49 9.94
CA ALA A 165 -21.74 -13.74 10.66
C ALA A 165 -22.32 -14.82 9.74
N GLY A 166 -21.64 -15.97 9.68
CA GLY A 166 -22.04 -17.11 8.84
C GLY A 166 -21.56 -17.03 7.39
N HIS A 167 -20.88 -15.96 6.99
CA HIS A 167 -20.29 -15.83 5.67
C HIS A 167 -18.80 -16.23 5.64
N THR A 168 -18.32 -16.59 4.45
CA THR A 168 -16.93 -16.94 4.19
C THR A 168 -16.28 -16.01 3.16
N PRO A 169 -14.94 -15.82 3.19
CA PRO A 169 -14.26 -14.95 2.22
C PRO A 169 -14.52 -15.34 0.75
N GLY A 170 -14.69 -16.64 0.46
CA GLY A 170 -14.94 -17.14 -0.89
C GLY A 170 -16.22 -16.63 -1.55
N GLU A 171 -17.19 -16.13 -0.77
CA GLU A 171 -18.43 -15.54 -1.26
C GLU A 171 -18.22 -14.13 -1.84
N PHE A 172 -17.20 -13.42 -1.36
CA PHE A 172 -17.02 -12.00 -1.65
C PHE A 172 -15.70 -11.66 -2.36
N LEU A 173 -14.64 -12.43 -2.13
CA LEU A 173 -13.37 -12.21 -2.83
C LEU A 173 -13.47 -12.61 -4.31
N PRO A 174 -12.57 -12.15 -5.19
CA PRO A 174 -12.48 -12.58 -6.58
C PRO A 174 -12.33 -14.10 -6.72
N VAL A 175 -12.90 -14.69 -7.78
CA VAL A 175 -12.76 -16.12 -8.08
C VAL A 175 -11.34 -16.49 -8.49
N GLN A 176 -10.69 -15.58 -9.21
CA GLN A 176 -9.28 -15.66 -9.60
C GLN A 176 -8.63 -14.32 -9.26
N PRO A 177 -7.36 -14.29 -8.84
CA PRO A 177 -6.64 -13.04 -8.68
C PRO A 177 -6.53 -12.34 -10.04
N LEU A 178 -6.44 -11.01 -10.02
CA LEU A 178 -6.26 -10.23 -11.24
C LEU A 178 -4.93 -10.60 -11.92
N SER A 179 -4.98 -10.99 -13.19
CA SER A 179 -3.77 -11.30 -13.98
C SER A 179 -2.96 -10.06 -14.36
N LYS A 180 -3.59 -8.88 -14.28
CA LYS A 180 -2.98 -7.58 -14.52
C LYS A 180 -3.54 -6.52 -13.60
N ILE A 181 -2.72 -5.51 -13.31
CA ILE A 181 -3.12 -4.33 -12.54
C ILE A 181 -2.68 -3.07 -13.30
N ILE A 182 -3.53 -2.05 -13.28
CA ILE A 182 -3.21 -0.72 -13.80
C ILE A 182 -2.31 -0.01 -12.79
N ALA A 183 -1.12 0.41 -13.23
CA ALA A 183 -0.20 1.20 -12.44
C ALA A 183 -0.70 2.66 -12.40
N ARG A 184 -1.42 3.01 -11.33
CA ARG A 184 -1.87 4.39 -11.08
C ARG A 184 -0.67 5.21 -10.61
N HIS A 185 -0.01 5.88 -11.55
CA HIS A 185 1.25 6.57 -11.28
C HIS A 185 1.04 7.79 -10.38
N THR A 186 1.76 7.83 -9.25
CA THR A 186 1.74 9.01 -8.38
C THR A 186 2.44 10.18 -9.05
N VAL A 187 1.77 11.33 -9.04
CA VAL A 187 2.34 12.62 -9.42
C VAL A 187 2.56 13.42 -8.14
N GLY A 188 3.79 13.43 -7.67
CA GLY A 188 4.25 14.15 -6.49
C GLY A 188 4.08 15.67 -6.63
N LEU A 189 4.08 16.36 -5.47
CA LEU A 189 3.89 17.81 -5.41
C LEU A 189 5.02 18.59 -6.12
N SER A 190 6.22 18.02 -6.17
CA SER A 190 7.41 18.63 -6.77
C SER A 190 7.88 17.94 -8.05
N ASP A 191 7.15 16.94 -8.55
CA ASP A 191 7.60 16.19 -9.72
C ASP A 191 7.67 17.10 -10.96
N PRO A 192 8.72 16.98 -11.78
CA PRO A 192 8.77 17.69 -13.05
C PRO A 192 7.68 17.13 -13.97
N LEU A 193 6.88 18.00 -14.57
CA LEU A 193 5.78 17.60 -15.45
C LEU A 193 6.27 17.48 -16.90
N THR A 194 7.18 18.37 -17.29
CA THR A 194 7.74 18.48 -18.63
C THR A 194 9.26 18.69 -18.59
N ALA A 195 9.92 18.56 -19.75
CA ALA A 195 11.34 18.84 -19.88
C ALA A 195 11.74 20.28 -19.50
N ALA A 196 10.80 21.23 -19.54
CA ALA A 196 11.03 22.61 -19.10
C ALA A 196 11.19 22.75 -17.58
N ASP A 197 10.71 21.77 -16.80
CA ASP A 197 10.87 21.73 -15.34
C ASP A 197 12.24 21.15 -14.92
N LEU A 198 13.04 20.67 -15.89
CA LEU A 198 14.37 20.10 -15.64
C LEU A 198 15.47 21.14 -15.78
N THR A 199 16.23 21.34 -14.72
CA THR A 199 17.46 22.14 -14.68
C THR A 199 18.69 21.22 -14.76
N PRO A 200 19.90 21.75 -15.04
CA PRO A 200 21.12 20.95 -14.95
C PRO A 200 21.32 20.26 -13.60
N GLU A 201 20.86 20.88 -12.50
CA GLU A 201 21.04 20.39 -11.14
C GLU A 201 20.07 19.27 -10.75
N ASN A 202 18.85 19.27 -11.31
CA ASN A 202 17.84 18.25 -10.98
C ASN A 202 17.72 17.14 -12.02
N ARG A 203 18.39 17.25 -13.18
CA ARG A 203 18.36 16.25 -14.25
C ARG A 203 19.09 14.97 -13.83
N ILE A 204 18.47 13.82 -14.13
CA ILE A 204 19.02 12.50 -13.82
C ILE A 204 19.31 11.76 -15.12
N ASP A 205 20.51 11.19 -15.23
CA ASP A 205 20.97 10.42 -16.39
C ASP A 205 21.27 8.97 -15.99
N ASP A 206 20.20 8.23 -15.68
CA ASP A 206 20.28 6.86 -15.16
C ASP A 206 19.48 5.84 -15.97
N GLY A 207 18.92 6.29 -17.10
CA GLY A 207 18.19 5.47 -18.07
C GLY A 207 16.67 5.34 -17.86
N LEU A 208 16.06 5.94 -16.82
CA LEU A 208 14.59 5.90 -16.63
C LEU A 208 13.94 7.29 -16.81
N PRO A 209 12.66 7.33 -17.25
CA PRO A 209 11.93 8.59 -17.40
C PRO A 209 11.83 9.37 -16.08
N GLN A 210 11.99 10.68 -16.18
CA GLN A 210 11.98 11.58 -15.02
C GLN A 210 10.73 12.48 -14.96
N THR A 211 10.26 12.97 -16.10
CA THR A 211 9.10 13.87 -16.14
C THR A 211 7.79 13.10 -16.27
N LEU A 212 6.66 13.69 -15.87
CA LEU A 212 5.34 13.10 -16.09
C LEU A 212 5.12 12.76 -17.58
N GLU A 213 5.48 13.65 -18.49
CA GLU A 213 5.35 13.38 -19.93
C GLU A 213 6.22 12.21 -20.42
N ASP A 214 7.43 12.05 -19.88
CA ASP A 214 8.31 10.93 -20.21
C ASP A 214 7.77 9.62 -19.65
N CYS A 215 7.25 9.65 -18.42
CA CYS A 215 6.61 8.50 -17.78
C CYS A 215 5.38 8.04 -18.57
N ILE A 216 4.52 8.97 -19.00
CA ILE A 216 3.34 8.64 -19.83
C ILE A 216 3.77 7.97 -21.13
N ARG A 217 4.76 8.53 -21.85
CA ARG A 217 5.24 7.97 -23.12
C ARG A 217 5.94 6.63 -22.95
N CYS A 218 6.83 6.51 -21.96
CA CYS A 218 7.66 5.33 -21.74
C CYS A 218 6.81 4.13 -21.32
N TYR A 219 5.89 4.33 -20.37
CA TYR A 219 5.12 3.25 -19.76
C TYR A 219 3.71 3.09 -20.34
N GLY A 220 3.24 4.05 -21.16
CA GLY A 220 1.87 4.06 -21.67
C GLY A 220 0.83 4.36 -20.58
N LEU A 221 1.17 5.20 -19.61
CA LEU A 221 0.32 5.47 -18.44
C LEU A 221 -1.01 6.12 -18.83
N TYR A 222 -2.06 5.72 -18.12
CA TYR A 222 -3.38 6.34 -18.23
C TYR A 222 -4.13 6.46 -16.91
N HIS A 223 -3.63 5.90 -15.80
CA HIS A 223 -4.15 6.17 -14.45
C HIS A 223 -3.13 6.93 -13.61
N PHE A 224 -3.59 7.90 -12.82
CA PHE A 224 -2.74 8.78 -12.01
C PHE A 224 -3.25 8.97 -10.58
N LYS A 225 -2.36 9.22 -9.62
CA LYS A 225 -2.70 9.72 -8.29
C LYS A 225 -2.13 11.12 -8.13
N LEU A 226 -3.00 12.10 -7.95
CA LEU A 226 -2.63 13.51 -7.92
C LEU A 226 -2.66 14.00 -6.48
N LYS A 227 -1.57 14.61 -6.01
CA LYS A 227 -1.47 15.14 -4.66
C LYS A 227 -1.86 16.62 -4.59
N VAL A 228 -2.51 17.02 -3.50
CA VAL A 228 -2.75 18.43 -3.13
C VAL A 228 -2.15 18.72 -1.76
N GLN A 229 -1.85 20.00 -1.48
CA GLN A 229 -1.06 20.40 -0.32
C GLN A 229 -1.81 21.31 0.67
N GLY A 230 -3.11 21.55 0.46
CA GLY A 230 -3.92 22.37 1.38
C GLY A 230 -3.82 23.88 1.12
N ASP A 231 -3.13 24.30 0.06
CA ASP A 231 -3.07 25.69 -0.41
C ASP A 231 -3.86 25.78 -1.70
N VAL A 232 -5.09 26.32 -1.61
CA VAL A 232 -6.03 26.37 -2.73
C VAL A 232 -5.43 27.02 -3.98
N ALA A 233 -4.65 28.10 -3.84
CA ALA A 233 -4.10 28.79 -4.99
C ALA A 233 -3.01 27.94 -5.67
N ARG A 234 -2.09 27.37 -4.89
CA ARG A 234 -1.01 26.51 -5.40
C ARG A 234 -1.54 25.20 -5.96
N ASP A 235 -2.53 24.62 -5.31
CA ASP A 235 -3.16 23.37 -5.73
C ASP A 235 -3.88 23.57 -7.07
N LEU A 236 -4.63 24.65 -7.25
CA LEU A 236 -5.26 24.96 -8.54
C LEU A 236 -4.22 25.19 -9.65
N GLU A 237 -3.13 25.89 -9.37
CA GLU A 237 -2.05 26.09 -10.34
C GLU A 237 -1.42 24.76 -10.77
N ARG A 238 -1.06 23.91 -9.79
CA ARG A 238 -0.46 22.60 -10.02
C ARG A 238 -1.42 21.68 -10.78
N LEU A 239 -2.68 21.61 -10.37
CA LEU A 239 -3.70 20.80 -11.03
C LEU A 239 -3.92 21.23 -12.48
N ARG A 240 -3.90 22.53 -12.80
CA ARG A 240 -4.00 23.00 -14.19
C ARG A 240 -2.81 22.56 -15.03
N ALA A 241 -1.61 22.61 -14.47
CA ALA A 241 -0.41 22.17 -15.18
C ALA A 241 -0.45 20.67 -15.46
N VAL A 242 -0.80 19.87 -14.45
CA VAL A 242 -0.98 18.41 -14.59
C VAL A 242 -2.08 18.08 -15.60
N ALA A 243 -3.23 18.74 -15.51
CA ALA A 243 -4.36 18.52 -16.41
C ALA A 243 -3.98 18.76 -17.88
N ARG A 244 -3.17 19.79 -18.16
CA ARG A 244 -2.66 20.05 -19.52
C ARG A 244 -1.79 18.90 -20.03
N VAL A 245 -0.85 18.42 -19.23
CA VAL A 245 0.06 17.33 -19.62
C VAL A 245 -0.72 16.03 -19.85
N ILE A 246 -1.54 15.62 -18.90
CA ILE A 246 -2.33 14.37 -19.01
C ILE A 246 -3.30 14.45 -20.19
N THR A 247 -4.05 15.54 -20.35
CA THR A 247 -5.01 15.67 -21.46
C THR A 247 -4.30 15.68 -22.81
N HIS A 248 -3.12 16.31 -22.91
CA HIS A 248 -2.34 16.34 -24.14
C HIS A 248 -1.87 14.94 -24.57
N HIS A 249 -1.39 14.12 -23.64
CA HIS A 249 -0.83 12.80 -23.97
C HIS A 249 -1.85 11.65 -23.94
N CYS A 250 -2.86 11.71 -23.08
CA CYS A 250 -3.85 10.64 -22.90
C CYS A 250 -5.21 10.93 -23.57
N GLY A 251 -5.45 12.18 -24.01
CA GLY A 251 -6.75 12.61 -24.52
C GLY A 251 -7.82 12.52 -23.43
N THR A 252 -8.90 11.78 -23.68
CA THR A 252 -9.97 11.53 -22.70
C THR A 252 -9.90 10.13 -22.07
N ARG A 253 -8.89 9.32 -22.43
CA ARG A 253 -8.74 7.94 -21.94
C ARG A 253 -7.78 7.91 -20.76
N PHE A 254 -8.19 8.48 -19.64
CA PHE A 254 -7.44 8.42 -18.39
C PHE A 254 -8.38 8.38 -17.19
N GLY A 255 -7.85 7.99 -16.03
CA GLY A 255 -8.54 8.07 -14.75
C GLY A 255 -7.57 8.59 -13.68
N PHE A 256 -8.07 9.25 -12.63
CA PHE A 256 -7.17 9.65 -11.55
C PHE A 256 -7.85 9.69 -10.19
N THR A 257 -7.03 9.64 -9.14
CA THR A 257 -7.46 9.88 -7.76
C THR A 257 -6.86 11.19 -7.26
N LEU A 258 -7.57 11.87 -6.37
CA LEU A 258 -7.07 13.09 -5.72
C LEU A 258 -6.75 12.78 -4.26
N ASP A 259 -5.48 12.90 -3.89
CA ASP A 259 -4.98 12.62 -2.55
C ASP A 259 -4.76 13.92 -1.78
N GLY A 260 -5.56 14.09 -0.72
CA GLY A 260 -5.48 15.26 0.15
C GLY A 260 -4.38 15.19 1.21
N ASN A 261 -3.69 14.04 1.35
CA ASN A 261 -2.57 13.78 2.25
C ASN A 261 -2.73 14.39 3.66
N GLU A 262 -3.93 14.32 4.23
CA GLU A 262 -4.24 14.79 5.59
C GLU A 262 -4.00 16.28 5.82
N GLN A 263 -4.13 17.12 4.78
CA GLN A 263 -3.83 18.56 4.90
C GLN A 263 -4.98 19.38 5.51
N TYR A 264 -6.16 18.79 5.70
CA TYR A 264 -7.34 19.51 6.18
C TYR A 264 -7.76 19.04 7.57
N ARG A 265 -8.08 19.97 8.47
CA ARG A 265 -8.67 19.65 9.79
C ARG A 265 -10.18 19.88 9.84
N GLU A 266 -10.73 20.52 8.82
CA GLU A 266 -12.15 20.84 8.70
C GLU A 266 -12.60 20.48 7.29
N PHE A 267 -13.62 19.64 7.17
CA PHE A 267 -14.09 19.18 5.86
C PHE A 267 -14.57 20.32 4.94
N PRO A 268 -15.25 21.37 5.43
CA PRO A 268 -15.64 22.51 4.60
C PRO A 268 -14.47 23.22 3.89
N ARG A 269 -13.24 23.17 4.44
CA ARG A 269 -12.05 23.73 3.78
C ARG A 269 -11.64 22.93 2.55
N PHE A 270 -11.84 21.63 2.59
CA PHE A 270 -11.64 20.79 1.41
C PHE A 270 -12.72 21.05 0.36
N VAL A 271 -13.98 21.22 0.79
CA VAL A 271 -15.10 21.60 -0.10
C VAL A 271 -14.81 22.93 -0.82
N GLU A 272 -14.17 23.90 -0.16
CA GLU A 272 -13.73 25.14 -0.81
C GLU A 272 -12.79 24.87 -2.01
N LEU A 273 -11.80 23.99 -1.86
CA LEU A 273 -10.92 23.60 -2.98
C LEU A 273 -11.75 22.97 -4.11
N TRP A 274 -12.67 22.07 -3.78
CA TRP A 274 -13.54 21.43 -4.76
C TRP A 274 -14.38 22.44 -5.54
N ASP A 275 -15.01 23.39 -4.87
CA ASP A 275 -15.83 24.41 -5.52
C ASP A 275 -14.99 25.26 -6.50
N ARG A 276 -13.74 25.56 -6.15
CA ARG A 276 -12.80 26.24 -7.05
C ARG A 276 -12.39 25.39 -8.24
N ILE A 277 -12.20 24.09 -8.05
CA ILE A 277 -11.98 23.13 -9.13
C ILE A 277 -13.17 23.13 -10.09
N GLN A 278 -14.39 23.07 -9.57
CA GLN A 278 -15.63 23.07 -10.38
C GLN A 278 -15.92 24.41 -11.06
N ALA A 279 -15.41 25.52 -10.53
CA ALA A 279 -15.53 26.85 -11.13
C ALA A 279 -14.52 27.10 -12.27
N ASP A 280 -13.43 26.33 -12.34
CA ASP A 280 -12.43 26.42 -13.40
C ASP A 280 -12.83 25.56 -14.61
N PRO A 281 -13.02 26.11 -15.82
CA PRO A 281 -13.49 25.33 -16.96
C PRO A 281 -12.57 24.17 -17.38
N LEU A 282 -11.24 24.35 -17.26
CA LEU A 282 -10.27 23.31 -17.60
C LEU A 282 -10.35 22.18 -16.58
N LEU A 283 -10.32 22.54 -15.29
CA LEU A 283 -10.35 21.53 -14.22
C LEU A 283 -11.71 20.84 -14.13
N LYS A 284 -12.82 21.56 -14.30
CA LYS A 284 -14.16 20.96 -14.35
C LYS A 284 -14.26 19.85 -15.38
N GLU A 285 -13.73 20.07 -16.59
CA GLU A 285 -13.73 19.03 -17.63
C GLU A 285 -12.80 17.87 -17.26
N PHE A 286 -11.59 18.19 -16.78
CA PHE A 286 -10.60 17.19 -16.37
C PHE A 286 -11.13 16.29 -15.24
N PHE A 287 -11.80 16.86 -14.24
CA PHE A 287 -12.33 16.18 -13.06
C PHE A 287 -13.53 15.27 -13.33
N LYS A 288 -14.05 15.22 -14.57
CA LYS A 288 -14.96 14.15 -14.98
C LYS A 288 -14.31 12.76 -14.97
N GLN A 289 -12.98 12.69 -15.00
CA GLN A 289 -12.20 11.44 -14.92
C GLN A 289 -11.75 11.09 -13.49
N LEU A 290 -12.20 11.85 -12.49
CA LEU A 290 -11.91 11.55 -11.09
C LEU A 290 -12.59 10.24 -10.67
N ILE A 291 -11.81 9.33 -10.08
CA ILE A 291 -12.27 8.07 -9.52
C ILE A 291 -12.77 8.28 -8.08
N PHE A 292 -11.91 8.85 -7.22
CA PHE A 292 -12.23 9.16 -5.83
C PHE A 292 -11.24 10.16 -5.23
N ILE A 293 -11.60 10.66 -4.05
CA ILE A 293 -10.78 11.51 -3.18
C ILE A 293 -10.27 10.67 -2.01
N GLU A 294 -8.97 10.71 -1.75
CA GLU A 294 -8.29 9.97 -0.69
C GLU A 294 -7.93 10.90 0.47
N GLN A 295 -8.30 10.49 1.69
CA GLN A 295 -7.87 11.05 2.97
C GLN A 295 -7.62 12.58 2.95
N PRO A 296 -8.66 13.41 2.71
CA PRO A 296 -8.49 14.86 2.79
C PRO A 296 -8.23 15.30 4.23
N LEU A 297 -8.95 14.70 5.18
CA LEU A 297 -8.87 15.06 6.59
C LEU A 297 -7.67 14.43 7.30
N TYR A 298 -7.11 15.15 8.25
CA TYR A 298 -6.09 14.62 9.15
C TYR A 298 -6.63 13.44 9.95
N ARG A 299 -5.83 12.38 10.12
CA ARG A 299 -6.30 11.10 10.67
C ARG A 299 -6.91 11.18 12.06
N ASP A 300 -6.47 12.14 12.89
CA ASP A 300 -6.99 12.37 14.23
C ASP A 300 -8.44 12.91 14.26
N VAL A 301 -8.91 13.51 13.17
CA VAL A 301 -10.28 14.06 13.03
C VAL A 301 -11.10 13.39 11.94
N ALA A 302 -10.47 12.59 11.08
CA ALA A 302 -11.12 11.98 9.92
C ALA A 302 -12.31 11.07 10.28
N LEU A 303 -12.31 10.50 11.48
CA LEU A 303 -13.39 9.65 11.98
C LEU A 303 -14.23 10.32 13.10
N ASP A 304 -14.04 11.63 13.33
CA ASP A 304 -14.85 12.39 14.28
C ASP A 304 -16.18 12.81 13.63
N PRO A 305 -17.35 12.36 14.15
CA PRO A 305 -18.67 12.76 13.64
C PRO A 305 -18.96 14.26 13.77
N ALA A 306 -18.25 15.02 14.60
CA ALA A 306 -18.42 16.47 14.67
C ALA A 306 -17.71 17.20 13.50
N ILE A 307 -16.75 16.54 12.84
CA ILE A 307 -15.84 17.19 11.88
C ILE A 307 -16.01 16.65 10.47
N ALA A 308 -16.04 15.32 10.31
CA ALA A 308 -15.94 14.71 8.99
C ALA A 308 -17.21 14.90 8.15
N ASN A 309 -18.39 14.57 8.71
CA ASN A 309 -19.74 14.68 8.10
C ASN A 309 -19.77 14.63 6.56
N ILE A 310 -19.12 13.62 5.98
CA ILE A 310 -18.97 13.46 4.53
C ILE A 310 -20.33 13.27 3.87
N ALA A 311 -21.27 12.63 4.59
CA ALA A 311 -22.64 12.39 4.15
C ALA A 311 -23.41 13.68 3.80
N ASP A 312 -23.04 14.83 4.37
CA ASP A 312 -23.71 16.12 4.13
C ASP A 312 -23.25 16.78 2.82
N TRP A 313 -22.18 16.27 2.20
CA TRP A 313 -21.66 16.82 0.94
C TRP A 313 -22.40 16.26 -0.27
N GLU A 314 -23.60 16.81 -0.50
CA GLU A 314 -24.44 16.45 -1.63
C GLU A 314 -23.71 16.64 -2.97
N ASN A 315 -23.70 15.59 -3.80
CA ASN A 315 -23.03 15.55 -5.12
C ASN A 315 -21.49 15.60 -5.09
N GLY A 316 -20.86 15.44 -3.92
CA GLY A 316 -19.43 15.18 -3.84
C GLY A 316 -19.05 13.85 -4.50
N PRO A 317 -17.83 13.73 -5.06
CA PRO A 317 -17.31 12.44 -5.51
C PRO A 317 -17.06 11.52 -4.30
N PRO A 318 -16.86 10.20 -4.54
CA PRO A 318 -16.51 9.27 -3.47
C PRO A 318 -15.28 9.73 -2.68
N VAL A 319 -15.37 9.75 -1.35
CA VAL A 319 -14.23 10.01 -0.45
C VAL A 319 -13.90 8.73 0.30
N ILE A 320 -12.63 8.31 0.32
CA ILE A 320 -12.17 7.15 1.09
C ILE A 320 -11.19 7.54 2.19
N ILE A 321 -11.09 6.71 3.21
CA ILE A 321 -10.01 6.79 4.21
C ILE A 321 -8.78 5.99 3.75
N ASP A 322 -7.59 6.43 4.18
CA ASP A 322 -6.32 5.74 4.00
C ASP A 322 -5.54 5.62 5.33
N GLU A 323 -4.87 6.68 5.77
CA GLU A 323 -4.08 6.63 7.01
C GLU A 323 -4.94 6.59 8.28
N SER A 324 -6.20 7.00 8.20
CA SER A 324 -7.17 6.83 9.30
C SER A 324 -7.74 5.42 9.42
N ASP A 325 -7.44 4.53 8.46
CA ASP A 325 -7.77 3.10 8.54
C ASP A 325 -6.77 2.33 9.43
N ALA A 326 -6.57 2.84 10.65
CA ALA A 326 -5.54 2.40 11.56
C ALA A 326 -5.99 1.31 12.55
N GLU A 327 -7.26 0.93 12.55
CA GLU A 327 -7.89 -0.01 13.50
C GLU A 327 -8.95 -0.86 12.80
N LEU A 328 -9.28 -2.04 13.37
CA LEU A 328 -10.24 -2.97 12.75
C LEU A 328 -11.62 -2.34 12.49
N GLY A 329 -12.07 -1.48 13.39
CA GLY A 329 -13.37 -0.79 13.31
C GLY A 329 -13.41 0.44 12.39
N ALA A 330 -12.27 0.88 11.86
CA ALA A 330 -12.15 2.16 11.15
C ALA A 330 -13.05 2.24 9.91
N LEU A 331 -13.08 1.19 9.07
CA LEU A 331 -13.98 1.14 7.92
C LEU A 331 -15.46 1.29 8.33
N ALA A 332 -15.92 0.51 9.32
CA ALA A 332 -17.31 0.55 9.76
C ALA A 332 -17.72 1.93 10.28
N GLN A 333 -16.81 2.62 10.97
CA GLN A 333 -17.02 4.00 11.40
C GLN A 333 -17.04 4.97 10.21
N ALA A 334 -16.11 4.84 9.27
CA ALA A 334 -16.05 5.70 8.09
C ALA A 334 -17.32 5.60 7.23
N LEU A 335 -17.85 4.39 7.02
CA LEU A 335 -19.09 4.20 6.27
C LEU A 335 -20.28 4.92 6.91
N LYS A 336 -20.37 4.94 8.25
CA LYS A 336 -21.41 5.69 8.99
C LYS A 336 -21.31 7.21 8.80
N LEU A 337 -20.10 7.72 8.58
CA LEU A 337 -19.82 9.14 8.35
C LEU A 337 -20.02 9.56 6.88
N GLY A 338 -20.34 8.61 5.99
CA GLY A 338 -20.59 8.86 4.57
C GLY A 338 -19.40 8.64 3.65
N TYR A 339 -18.24 8.21 4.17
CA TYR A 339 -17.14 7.77 3.32
C TYR A 339 -17.57 6.60 2.42
N ALA A 340 -17.00 6.54 1.23
CA ALA A 340 -17.20 5.50 0.24
C ALA A 340 -16.32 4.26 0.46
N GLY A 341 -15.47 4.25 1.49
CA GLY A 341 -14.69 3.06 1.86
C GLY A 341 -13.28 3.39 2.32
N THR A 342 -12.34 2.46 2.06
CA THR A 342 -10.97 2.49 2.59
C THR A 342 -9.94 2.20 1.49
N SER A 343 -8.68 2.03 1.86
CA SER A 343 -7.58 1.56 1.02
C SER A 343 -6.91 0.32 1.61
N HIS A 344 -6.23 -0.46 0.77
CA HIS A 344 -5.28 -1.49 1.17
C HIS A 344 -3.84 -1.02 0.93
N LYS A 345 -3.00 -1.21 1.94
CA LYS A 345 -1.54 -1.21 1.87
C LYS A 345 -1.06 -2.39 2.71
N ASN A 346 -0.04 -3.11 2.27
CA ASN A 346 0.47 -4.26 3.04
C ASN A 346 0.87 -3.93 4.48
N CYS A 347 1.43 -2.73 4.71
CA CYS A 347 1.79 -2.23 6.03
C CYS A 347 0.60 -2.06 7.00
N LYS A 348 -0.64 -2.09 6.51
CA LYS A 348 -1.90 -2.03 7.29
C LYS A 348 -2.49 -3.41 7.59
N GLY A 349 -1.92 -4.46 7.02
CA GLY A 349 -2.29 -5.86 7.24
C GLY A 349 -3.33 -6.41 6.26
N ILE A 350 -3.16 -7.68 5.88
CA ILE A 350 -3.89 -8.34 4.80
C ILE A 350 -5.18 -9.01 5.30
N MET A 351 -5.21 -9.54 6.52
CA MET A 351 -6.38 -10.18 7.13
C MET A 351 -7.47 -9.14 7.34
N LYS A 352 -7.08 -7.97 7.86
CA LYS A 352 -7.94 -6.79 7.98
C LYS A 352 -8.50 -6.39 6.62
N ALA A 353 -7.64 -6.23 5.61
CA ALA A 353 -8.07 -5.83 4.28
C ALA A 353 -8.99 -6.86 3.59
N ALA A 354 -8.73 -8.16 3.77
CA ALA A 354 -9.61 -9.21 3.25
C ALA A 354 -11.00 -9.14 3.89
N ALA A 355 -11.09 -8.92 5.21
CA ALA A 355 -12.36 -8.72 5.91
C ALA A 355 -13.08 -7.44 5.46
N HIS A 356 -12.35 -6.32 5.33
CA HIS A 356 -12.88 -5.05 4.81
C HIS A 356 -13.44 -5.22 3.39
N ARG A 357 -12.72 -5.91 2.51
CA ARG A 357 -13.18 -6.21 1.13
C ARG A 357 -14.45 -7.05 1.15
N CYS A 358 -14.54 -8.05 2.03
CA CYS A 358 -15.75 -8.85 2.19
C CYS A 358 -16.94 -7.98 2.64
N LEU A 359 -16.76 -7.09 3.61
CA LEU A 359 -17.80 -6.17 4.07
C LEU A 359 -18.25 -5.25 2.94
N ILE A 360 -17.31 -4.64 2.21
CA ILE A 360 -17.62 -3.75 1.08
C ILE A 360 -18.48 -4.47 0.03
N ASN A 361 -18.10 -5.69 -0.35
CA ASN A 361 -18.81 -6.45 -1.37
C ASN A 361 -20.17 -6.95 -0.87
N TYR A 362 -20.27 -7.34 0.40
CA TYR A 362 -21.53 -7.67 1.06
C TYR A 362 -22.50 -6.47 1.05
N LEU A 363 -22.06 -5.28 1.45
CA LEU A 363 -22.89 -4.07 1.46
C LEU A 363 -23.29 -3.64 0.05
N ASN A 364 -22.37 -3.65 -0.91
CA ASN A 364 -22.70 -3.37 -2.31
C ASN A 364 -23.78 -4.33 -2.85
N ALA A 365 -23.69 -5.62 -2.52
CA ALA A 365 -24.66 -6.61 -2.95
C ALA A 365 -26.03 -6.45 -2.27
N THR A 366 -26.06 -6.23 -0.95
CA THR A 366 -27.30 -6.14 -0.16
C THR A 366 -28.02 -4.82 -0.36
N GLU A 367 -27.29 -3.72 -0.56
CA GLU A 367 -27.86 -2.39 -0.82
C GLU A 367 -28.04 -2.10 -2.33
N HIS A 368 -27.67 -3.05 -3.20
CA HIS A 368 -27.74 -2.91 -4.66
C HIS A 368 -27.04 -1.65 -5.19
N THR A 369 -25.81 -1.43 -4.71
CA THR A 369 -25.00 -0.24 -4.99
C THR A 369 -23.59 -0.63 -5.45
N SER A 370 -22.89 0.33 -6.06
CA SER A 370 -21.45 0.25 -6.36
C SER A 370 -20.69 1.39 -5.66
N ARG A 371 -21.31 2.00 -4.64
CA ARG A 371 -20.75 3.14 -3.91
C ARG A 371 -19.49 2.75 -3.15
N TYR A 372 -19.50 1.57 -2.52
CA TYR A 372 -18.44 1.19 -1.61
C TYR A 372 -17.25 0.61 -2.35
N GLN A 373 -16.06 1.07 -2.02
CA GLN A 373 -14.83 0.64 -2.67
C GLN A 373 -13.69 0.48 -1.68
N MET A 374 -12.73 -0.33 -2.08
CA MET A 374 -11.40 -0.32 -1.46
C MET A 374 -10.41 -0.04 -2.59
N SER A 375 -9.56 0.95 -2.38
CA SER A 375 -8.48 1.26 -3.30
C SER A 375 -7.23 0.45 -2.97
N GLY A 376 -6.38 0.19 -3.95
CA GLY A 376 -5.01 -0.26 -3.71
C GLY A 376 -4.06 0.93 -3.68
N GLU A 377 -3.34 1.11 -2.57
CA GLU A 377 -2.33 2.16 -2.43
C GLU A 377 -0.93 1.56 -2.22
N ASP A 378 0.10 2.39 -2.41
CA ASP A 378 1.50 1.97 -2.32
C ASP A 378 2.21 2.73 -1.20
N LEU A 379 3.21 2.09 -0.61
CA LEU A 379 4.10 2.70 0.36
C LEU A 379 5.52 2.78 -0.22
N VAL A 380 5.62 3.22 -1.48
CA VAL A 380 6.87 3.25 -2.23
C VAL A 380 7.58 1.91 -2.27
N ASN A 381 6.79 0.86 -2.46
CA ASN A 381 7.29 -0.51 -2.43
C ASN A 381 8.26 -0.77 -3.58
N ILE A 382 9.39 -1.36 -3.23
CA ILE A 382 10.37 -1.91 -4.16
C ILE A 382 10.47 -3.42 -3.99
N GLY A 383 11.01 -4.11 -5.00
CA GLY A 383 11.34 -5.53 -4.86
C GLY A 383 12.52 -5.74 -3.90
N PRO A 384 12.95 -6.99 -3.66
CA PRO A 384 12.39 -8.21 -4.25
C PRO A 384 11.20 -8.79 -3.49
N VAL A 385 10.79 -8.21 -2.35
CA VAL A 385 9.71 -8.78 -1.51
C VAL A 385 8.51 -7.84 -1.40
N ALA A 386 8.72 -6.60 -0.94
CA ALA A 386 7.62 -5.69 -0.60
C ALA A 386 6.66 -5.47 -1.79
N LEU A 387 7.21 -5.15 -2.97
CA LEU A 387 6.43 -4.97 -4.20
C LEU A 387 5.65 -6.23 -4.61
N LEU A 388 6.28 -7.40 -4.54
CA LEU A 388 5.70 -8.65 -5.03
C LEU A 388 4.53 -9.10 -4.14
N GLN A 389 4.75 -9.07 -2.83
CA GLN A 389 3.70 -9.35 -1.85
C GLN A 389 2.56 -8.34 -1.95
N ASP A 390 2.87 -7.07 -2.18
CA ASP A 390 1.83 -6.05 -2.35
C ASP A 390 0.99 -6.35 -3.60
N LEU A 391 1.61 -6.56 -4.76
CA LEU A 391 0.87 -6.90 -5.99
C LEU A 391 0.04 -8.19 -5.86
N ALA A 392 0.55 -9.21 -5.17
CA ALA A 392 -0.19 -10.44 -4.89
C ALA A 392 -1.44 -10.16 -4.03
N ALA A 393 -1.32 -9.33 -2.99
CA ALA A 393 -2.43 -8.92 -2.14
C ALA A 393 -3.45 -8.07 -2.91
N GLN A 394 -2.98 -7.07 -3.67
CA GLN A 394 -3.85 -6.22 -4.49
C GLN A 394 -4.65 -7.06 -5.51
N ALA A 395 -4.01 -8.03 -6.16
CA ALA A 395 -4.66 -8.93 -7.11
C ALA A 395 -5.68 -9.85 -6.44
N ALA A 396 -5.36 -10.40 -5.26
CA ALA A 396 -6.26 -11.24 -4.48
C ALA A 396 -7.46 -10.47 -3.91
N LEU A 397 -7.30 -9.18 -3.62
CA LEU A 397 -8.38 -8.28 -3.15
C LEU A 397 -9.21 -7.68 -4.29
N GLY A 398 -8.78 -7.87 -5.55
CA GLY A 398 -9.49 -7.37 -6.73
C GLY A 398 -9.27 -5.87 -7.01
N ASN A 399 -8.17 -5.28 -6.55
CA ASN A 399 -7.84 -3.89 -6.80
C ASN A 399 -7.26 -3.71 -8.21
N THR A 400 -8.09 -3.25 -9.15
CA THR A 400 -7.74 -3.16 -10.58
C THR A 400 -6.79 -2.01 -10.91
N SER A 401 -6.87 -0.92 -10.15
CA SER A 401 -6.02 0.27 -10.28
C SER A 401 -5.36 0.55 -8.94
N VAL A 402 -4.03 0.48 -8.92
CA VAL A 402 -3.25 0.56 -7.69
C VAL A 402 -2.24 1.68 -7.83
N GLU A 403 -2.15 2.58 -6.84
CA GLU A 403 -1.07 3.57 -6.77
C GLU A 403 0.26 2.87 -7.00
N ARG A 404 1.17 3.40 -7.83
CA ARG A 404 2.55 2.93 -7.95
C ARG A 404 3.49 4.12 -8.02
N ASN A 405 4.54 4.10 -7.20
CA ASN A 405 5.54 5.17 -7.19
C ASN A 405 6.97 4.66 -6.96
N GLY A 406 7.17 3.46 -6.40
CA GLY A 406 8.51 2.87 -6.24
C GLY A 406 9.31 2.77 -7.54
N HIS A 407 8.67 2.45 -8.66
CA HIS A 407 9.33 2.41 -9.99
C HIS A 407 9.81 3.77 -10.50
N HIS A 408 9.28 4.86 -9.95
CA HIS A 408 9.63 6.22 -10.34
C HIS A 408 10.73 6.79 -9.44
N TYR A 409 10.64 6.57 -8.13
CA TYR A 409 11.58 7.13 -7.16
C TYR A 409 12.79 6.25 -6.86
N PHE A 410 12.77 4.97 -7.24
CA PHE A 410 13.94 4.07 -7.15
C PHE A 410 14.37 3.55 -8.52
N ARG A 411 15.67 3.34 -8.67
CA ARG A 411 16.25 2.82 -9.91
C ARG A 411 16.19 1.29 -9.96
N GLY A 412 14.98 0.77 -10.05
CA GLY A 412 14.73 -0.68 -10.07
C GLY A 412 15.27 -1.36 -8.82
N LEU A 413 16.02 -2.45 -8.98
CA LEU A 413 16.64 -3.22 -7.90
C LEU A 413 18.10 -2.85 -7.65
N SER A 414 18.57 -1.69 -8.15
CA SER A 414 19.94 -1.23 -7.89
C SER A 414 20.32 -1.02 -6.42
N PRO A 415 19.38 -0.80 -5.46
CA PRO A 415 19.75 -0.77 -4.04
C PRO A 415 20.18 -2.12 -3.45
N PHE A 416 20.09 -3.21 -4.21
CA PHE A 416 20.35 -4.57 -3.74
C PHE A 416 21.49 -5.24 -4.52
N PRO A 417 22.10 -6.33 -3.99
CA PRO A 417 23.08 -7.10 -4.74
C PRO A 417 22.56 -7.55 -6.12
N GLN A 418 23.42 -7.50 -7.14
CA GLN A 418 23.02 -7.79 -8.53
C GLN A 418 22.45 -9.21 -8.71
N GLU A 419 22.85 -10.17 -7.87
CA GLU A 419 22.28 -11.52 -7.85
C GLU A 419 20.76 -11.50 -7.65
N ILE A 420 20.23 -10.58 -6.85
CA ILE A 420 18.78 -10.43 -6.63
C ILE A 420 18.10 -10.03 -7.95
N SER A 421 18.70 -9.14 -8.74
CA SER A 421 18.18 -8.81 -10.07
C SER A 421 18.13 -10.02 -10.99
N GLN A 422 19.16 -10.86 -10.99
CA GLN A 422 19.20 -12.07 -11.82
C GLN A 422 18.10 -13.06 -11.42
N ARG A 423 17.92 -13.30 -10.11
CA ARG A 423 16.84 -14.16 -9.58
C ARG A 423 15.45 -13.63 -9.95
N MET A 424 15.22 -12.31 -9.78
CA MET A 424 13.93 -11.69 -10.11
C MET A 424 13.63 -11.72 -11.61
N LEU A 425 14.62 -11.50 -12.48
CA LEU A 425 14.44 -11.61 -13.94
C LEU A 425 14.12 -13.04 -14.37
N GLN A 426 14.71 -14.04 -13.71
CA GLN A 426 14.45 -15.45 -13.99
C GLN A 426 13.05 -15.88 -13.52
N GLN A 427 12.68 -15.51 -12.28
CA GLN A 427 11.43 -15.94 -11.66
C GLN A 427 10.21 -15.13 -12.12
N HIS A 428 10.39 -13.83 -12.33
CA HIS A 428 9.33 -12.85 -12.56
C HIS A 428 9.60 -11.99 -13.80
N GLY A 429 10.06 -12.60 -14.90
CA GLY A 429 10.39 -11.91 -16.16
C GLY A 429 9.19 -11.28 -16.89
N ASP A 430 7.96 -11.54 -16.43
CA ASP A 430 6.75 -10.82 -16.84
C ASP A 430 6.57 -9.50 -16.10
N LEU A 431 7.00 -9.40 -14.84
CA LEU A 431 6.98 -8.20 -14.00
C LEU A 431 8.26 -7.35 -14.13
N TYR A 432 9.42 -7.99 -14.32
CA TYR A 432 10.71 -7.33 -14.38
C TYR A 432 11.34 -7.40 -15.77
N THR A 433 12.06 -6.33 -16.13
CA THR A 433 12.91 -6.26 -17.33
C THR A 433 14.31 -5.77 -16.97
N ALA A 434 15.31 -6.18 -17.75
CA ALA A 434 16.70 -5.81 -17.51
C ALA A 434 16.98 -4.38 -17.98
N MET A 435 17.81 -3.65 -17.21
CA MET A 435 18.47 -2.42 -17.63
C MET A 435 19.83 -2.76 -18.28
N ASP A 436 20.45 -1.78 -18.94
CA ASP A 436 21.71 -1.96 -19.69
C ASP A 436 22.89 -2.41 -18.81
N ASP A 437 22.85 -2.10 -17.51
CA ASP A 437 23.85 -2.50 -16.52
C ASP A 437 23.50 -3.81 -15.79
N GLY A 438 22.44 -4.50 -16.22
CA GLY A 438 22.03 -5.81 -15.72
C GLY A 438 21.18 -5.77 -14.44
N PHE A 439 20.87 -4.60 -13.88
CA PHE A 439 19.89 -4.51 -12.80
C PHE A 439 18.46 -4.65 -13.35
N ALA A 440 17.57 -5.25 -12.56
CA ALA A 440 16.17 -5.41 -12.92
C ALA A 440 15.37 -4.15 -12.57
N ARG A 441 14.39 -3.79 -13.40
CA ARG A 441 13.38 -2.76 -13.10
C ARG A 441 11.98 -3.28 -13.41
N VAL A 442 10.98 -2.68 -12.78
CA VAL A 442 9.58 -3.00 -13.04
C VAL A 442 9.24 -2.69 -14.50
N ASN A 443 8.57 -3.63 -15.16
CA ASN A 443 8.12 -3.53 -16.53
C ASN A 443 6.65 -3.09 -16.57
N ILE A 444 6.41 -1.79 -16.75
CA ILE A 444 5.07 -1.26 -17.00
C ILE A 444 4.90 -1.11 -18.51
N THR A 445 3.92 -1.80 -19.08
CA THR A 445 3.63 -1.75 -20.51
C THR A 445 2.17 -1.39 -20.73
N GLY A 446 1.92 -0.30 -21.45
CA GLY A 446 0.55 0.18 -21.70
C GLY A 446 -0.19 0.54 -20.42
N GLY A 447 0.52 1.02 -19.40
CA GLY A 447 -0.03 1.40 -18.09
C GLY A 447 -0.32 0.23 -17.16
N GLU A 448 -0.01 -1.00 -17.55
CA GLU A 448 -0.33 -2.21 -16.79
C GLU A 448 0.92 -2.98 -16.34
N LEU A 449 0.78 -3.68 -15.22
CA LEU A 449 1.70 -4.67 -14.69
C LEU A 449 1.14 -6.07 -14.97
N ASN A 450 1.98 -6.99 -15.43
CA ASN A 450 1.62 -8.41 -15.59
C ASN A 450 1.97 -9.17 -14.30
N LEU A 451 1.00 -9.91 -13.78
CA LEU A 451 1.10 -10.60 -12.49
C LEU A 451 1.04 -12.12 -12.63
N ALA A 452 1.28 -12.67 -13.82
CA ALA A 452 1.17 -14.11 -14.05
C ALA A 452 2.12 -14.91 -13.15
N SER A 453 3.39 -14.53 -13.06
CA SER A 453 4.37 -15.19 -12.18
C SER A 453 4.09 -14.93 -10.70
N ILE A 454 3.66 -13.71 -10.35
CA ILE A 454 3.30 -13.31 -8.97
C ILE A 454 2.13 -14.16 -8.46
N ASN A 455 1.09 -14.30 -9.27
CA ASN A 455 -0.09 -15.09 -8.92
C ASN A 455 0.17 -16.60 -8.95
N ALA A 456 1.28 -17.06 -9.54
CA ALA A 456 1.69 -18.46 -9.51
C ALA A 456 2.62 -18.78 -8.32
N ALA A 457 3.24 -17.76 -7.72
CA ALA A 457 4.21 -17.91 -6.65
C ALA A 457 3.54 -17.92 -5.25
N PRO A 458 4.09 -18.68 -4.28
CA PRO A 458 3.76 -18.54 -2.87
C PRO A 458 3.90 -17.08 -2.44
N PHE A 459 2.77 -16.49 -2.08
CA PHE A 459 2.60 -15.07 -1.74
C PHE A 459 3.44 -14.10 -2.62
N GLY A 460 3.48 -14.36 -3.93
CA GLY A 460 4.14 -13.49 -4.89
C GLY A 460 5.65 -13.64 -5.03
N VAL A 461 6.39 -14.07 -4.00
CA VAL A 461 7.87 -14.09 -4.00
C VAL A 461 8.43 -15.34 -4.68
N GLY A 462 8.06 -16.54 -4.21
CA GLY A 462 8.39 -17.81 -4.87
C GLY A 462 9.86 -18.16 -5.11
N VAL A 463 10.80 -17.38 -4.59
CA VAL A 463 12.25 -17.64 -4.67
C VAL A 463 12.93 -17.20 -3.38
N GLU A 464 13.98 -17.92 -2.99
CA GLU A 464 14.78 -17.57 -1.83
C GLU A 464 15.56 -16.26 -2.08
N ILE A 465 15.46 -15.33 -1.13
CA ILE A 465 16.21 -14.08 -1.13
C ILE A 465 17.45 -14.25 -0.26
N PRO A 466 18.67 -14.14 -0.81
CA PRO A 466 19.88 -14.18 0.00
C PRO A 466 19.94 -12.96 0.91
N MET A 467 20.14 -13.20 2.21
CA MET A 467 20.32 -12.13 3.20
C MET A 467 21.78 -11.67 3.31
N ASP A 468 22.71 -12.39 2.65
CA ASP A 468 24.13 -12.06 2.62
C ASP A 468 24.33 -10.63 2.10
N GLY A 469 25.03 -9.80 2.88
CA GLY A 469 25.31 -8.41 2.55
C GLY A 469 24.32 -7.40 3.14
N PHE A 470 23.27 -7.84 3.82
CA PHE A 470 22.42 -6.98 4.64
C PHE A 470 22.89 -6.98 6.10
N GLN A 471 22.65 -5.87 6.80
CA GLN A 471 22.98 -5.75 8.21
C GLN A 471 21.92 -6.46 9.05
N GLU A 472 22.30 -7.53 9.75
CA GLU A 472 21.43 -8.15 10.75
C GLU A 472 21.25 -7.22 11.96
N LEU A 473 20.01 -7.04 12.38
CA LEU A 473 19.58 -6.26 13.53
C LEU A 473 19.10 -7.20 14.64
N SER A 474 19.27 -6.79 15.90
CA SER A 474 18.73 -7.55 17.04
C SER A 474 17.20 -7.57 17.07
N LEU A 475 16.64 -8.73 17.43
CA LEU A 475 15.20 -8.99 17.59
C LEU A 475 14.77 -9.30 19.03
#